data_AF-A0A2U7MX21-F1
#
_entry.id   AF-A0A2U7MX21-F1
#
_cell.length_a   1.000
_cell.length_b   1.000
_cell.length_c   1.000
_cell.angle_alpha   90.00
_cell.angle_beta   90.00
_cell.angle_gamma   90.00
#
_symmetry.space_group_name_H-M   'P 1'
#
loop_
_entity.id
_entity.type
_entity.pdbx_description
1 polymer ?
#
loop_
_entity_poly.entity_id
_entity_poly.type
_entity_poly.pdbx_seq_one_letter_code
_entity_poly.pdbx_strand_id
1 'polypeptide(L)'
;GAMYGQMTGDWSYYAQAWDVTEEYMIPEQGVDQFGGGYNPSSPATYAPEEDLPSDYPNVGDSSFPTGVDPIASELQSTYGDGIYQMHWLMDVDNWYGFG
;
A
#
# COMPACT_ATOMS: atom_id res chain seq x y z
N GLY A 1 1.73 7.64 21.71
CA GLY A 1 0.48 8.41 21.63
C GLY A 1 -0.62 7.87 22.54
N ALA A 2 -1.28 6.78 22.16
CA ALA A 2 -2.56 6.37 22.75
C ALA A 2 -2.55 6.15 24.28
N MET A 3 -1.60 5.37 24.80
CA MET A 3 -1.51 5.11 26.25
C MET A 3 -1.22 6.39 27.05
N TYR A 4 -0.40 7.29 26.51
CA TYR A 4 -0.10 8.59 27.12
C TYR A 4 -1.36 9.46 27.18
N GLY A 5 -2.12 9.54 26.10
CA GLY A 5 -3.40 10.27 26.07
C GLY A 5 -4.42 9.69 27.04
N GLN A 6 -4.49 8.36 27.17
CA GLN A 6 -5.36 7.73 28.16
C GLN A 6 -4.97 8.10 29.61
N MET A 7 -3.68 8.16 29.93
CA MET A 7 -3.20 8.46 31.29
C MET A 7 -3.27 9.95 31.65
N THR A 8 -3.07 10.83 30.68
CA THR A 8 -2.86 12.27 30.93
C THR A 8 -4.00 13.15 30.44
N GLY A 9 -4.83 12.65 29.52
CA GLY A 9 -5.82 13.44 28.77
C GLY A 9 -5.23 14.22 27.58
N ASP A 10 -3.91 14.21 27.39
CA ASP A 10 -3.23 14.88 26.29
C ASP A 10 -3.06 13.95 25.08
N TRP A 11 -3.84 14.20 24.03
CA TRP A 11 -3.88 13.41 22.80
C TRP A 11 -2.96 13.94 21.69
N SER A 12 -2.20 15.02 21.94
CA SER A 12 -1.34 15.65 20.93
C SER A 12 -0.33 14.66 20.32
N TYR A 13 0.29 13.83 21.16
CA TYR A 13 1.24 12.79 20.72
C TYR A 13 0.60 11.63 19.95
N TYR A 14 -0.72 11.43 20.07
CA TYR A 14 -1.42 10.47 19.23
C TYR A 14 -1.69 11.05 17.86
N ALA A 15 -2.19 12.29 17.80
CA ALA A 15 -2.41 13.01 16.54
C ALA A 15 -1.10 13.12 15.75
N GLN A 16 -0.02 13.58 16.38
CA GLN A 16 1.28 13.69 15.72
C GLN A 16 1.80 12.35 15.16
N ALA A 17 1.57 11.24 15.87
CA ALA A 17 1.98 9.93 15.38
C ALA A 17 1.19 9.51 14.12
N TRP A 18 -0.08 9.92 14.03
CA TRP A 18 -0.89 9.70 12.84
C TRP A 18 -0.46 10.61 11.69
N ASP A 19 -0.22 11.90 11.96
CA ASP A 19 0.27 12.85 10.96
C ASP A 19 1.56 12.35 10.29
N VAL A 20 2.53 11.86 11.09
CA VAL A 20 3.78 11.27 10.57
C VAL A 20 3.52 9.97 9.78
N THR A 21 2.51 9.18 10.17
CA THR A 21 2.15 7.96 9.45
C THR A 21 1.56 8.29 8.07
N GLU A 22 0.68 9.29 8.00
CA GLU A 22 0.11 9.77 6.74
C GLU A 22 1.16 10.39 5.83
N GLU A 23 2.05 11.22 6.39
CA GLU A 23 3.06 11.95 5.61
C GLU A 23 4.11 11.02 4.98
N TYR A 24 4.55 9.99 5.71
CA TYR A 24 5.69 9.18 5.29
C TYR A 24 5.29 7.78 4.85
N MET A 25 4.39 7.09 5.56
CA MET A 25 4.16 5.66 5.34
C MET A 25 3.01 5.35 4.38
N ILE A 26 2.07 6.28 4.19
CA ILE A 26 0.93 6.12 3.29
C ILE A 26 1.24 6.86 1.98
N PRO A 27 1.42 6.16 0.84
CA PRO A 27 1.77 6.82 -0.42
C PRO A 27 0.72 7.83 -0.87
N GLU A 28 1.12 8.97 -1.46
CA GLU A 28 0.18 9.98 -1.95
C GLU A 28 -0.38 9.60 -3.32
N GLN A 29 -1.69 9.78 -3.50
CA GLN A 29 -2.36 9.55 -4.76
C GLN A 29 -1.81 10.46 -5.88
N GLY A 30 -1.39 9.89 -7.00
CA GLY A 30 -0.92 10.65 -8.16
C GLY A 30 0.52 11.15 -8.07
N VAL A 31 1.17 11.00 -6.92
CA VAL A 31 2.62 11.20 -6.73
C VAL A 31 3.31 9.83 -6.71
N ASP A 32 2.94 9.02 -5.72
CA ASP A 32 3.57 7.72 -5.44
C ASP A 32 2.65 6.54 -5.77
N GLN A 33 1.39 6.82 -6.12
CA GLN A 33 0.42 5.84 -6.59
C GLN A 33 -0.01 6.12 -8.02
N PHE A 34 -0.15 5.05 -8.82
CA PHE A 34 -0.66 5.15 -10.18
C PHE A 34 -2.17 5.43 -10.16
N GLY A 35 -2.57 6.61 -10.63
CA GLY A 35 -3.94 7.14 -10.50
C GLY A 35 -4.94 6.68 -11.57
N GLY A 36 -4.94 5.41 -11.97
CA GLY A 36 -5.95 4.88 -12.91
C GLY A 36 -5.54 3.62 -13.67
N GLY A 37 -6.49 2.98 -14.35
CA GLY A 37 -6.22 1.79 -15.18
C GLY A 37 -6.32 0.45 -14.46
N TYR A 38 -6.62 0.44 -13.15
CA TYR A 38 -6.98 -0.79 -12.46
C TYR A 38 -8.31 -1.35 -13.01
N ASN A 39 -8.32 -2.65 -13.31
CA ASN A 39 -9.51 -3.36 -13.77
C ASN A 39 -9.90 -4.43 -12.74
N PRO A 40 -10.99 -4.25 -11.97
CA PRO A 40 -11.42 -5.23 -10.97
C PRO A 40 -11.75 -6.60 -11.55
N SER A 41 -12.12 -6.69 -12.84
CA SER A 41 -12.37 -7.97 -13.54
C SER A 41 -11.08 -8.66 -14.06
N SER A 42 -9.93 -7.99 -13.96
CA SER A 42 -8.61 -8.52 -14.33
C SER A 42 -7.55 -7.90 -13.39
N PRO A 43 -7.59 -8.23 -12.09
CA PRO A 43 -6.89 -7.48 -11.05
C PRO A 43 -5.36 -7.64 -11.09
N ALA A 44 -4.85 -8.76 -11.61
CA ALA A 44 -3.42 -9.05 -11.68
C ALA A 44 -3.11 -10.04 -12.81
N THR A 45 -1.82 -10.24 -13.12
CA THR A 45 -1.33 -11.36 -13.92
C THR A 45 -0.69 -12.37 -12.99
N TYR A 46 -1.04 -13.65 -13.11
CA TYR A 46 -0.46 -14.71 -12.28
C TYR A 46 1.03 -14.86 -12.54
N ALA A 47 1.82 -15.01 -11.49
CA ALA A 47 3.21 -15.45 -11.56
C ALA A 47 3.44 -16.46 -10.42
N PRO A 48 3.99 -17.66 -10.70
CA PRO A 48 4.27 -18.62 -9.64
C PRO A 48 5.31 -18.09 -8.66
N GLU A 49 5.10 -18.36 -7.37
CA GLU A 49 6.17 -18.34 -6.39
C GLU A 49 7.09 -19.54 -6.63
N GLU A 50 8.38 -19.38 -6.39
CA GLU A 50 9.39 -20.43 -6.54
C GLU A 50 10.03 -20.77 -5.19
N ASP A 51 10.53 -22.00 -5.05
CA ASP A 51 11.09 -22.50 -3.80
C ASP A 51 12.41 -21.80 -3.41
N LEU A 52 13.20 -21.36 -4.40
CA LEU A 52 14.52 -20.75 -4.19
C LEU A 52 14.66 -19.40 -4.90
N PRO A 53 15.45 -18.45 -4.34
CA PRO A 53 15.74 -17.19 -5.01
C PRO A 53 16.43 -17.34 -6.38
N SER A 54 17.18 -18.43 -6.59
CA SER A 54 17.87 -18.71 -7.87
C SER A 54 16.93 -18.97 -9.03
N ASP A 55 15.67 -19.28 -8.74
CA ASP A 55 14.66 -19.64 -9.73
C ASP A 55 13.91 -18.39 -10.25
N TYR A 56 14.23 -17.22 -9.69
CA TYR A 56 13.76 -15.92 -10.16
C TYR A 56 14.72 -15.29 -11.19
N PRO A 57 14.21 -14.48 -12.14
CA PRO A 57 12.84 -14.00 -12.25
C PRO A 57 11.89 -15.03 -12.88
N ASN A 58 10.67 -15.10 -12.35
CA ASN A 58 9.57 -15.82 -12.98
C ASN A 58 8.74 -14.86 -13.85
N VAL A 59 8.30 -15.33 -15.02
CA VAL A 59 7.52 -14.52 -15.97
C VAL A 59 6.04 -14.72 -15.70
N GLY A 60 5.28 -13.63 -15.70
CA GLY A 60 3.82 -13.70 -15.54
C GLY A 60 3.16 -14.47 -16.67
N ASP A 61 2.17 -15.30 -16.34
CA ASP A 61 1.36 -16.08 -17.26
C ASP A 61 -0.07 -15.52 -17.34
N SER A 62 -0.38 -14.85 -18.45
CA SER A 62 -1.70 -14.28 -18.71
C SER A 62 -2.76 -15.31 -19.11
N SER A 63 -2.39 -16.57 -19.32
CA SER A 63 -3.33 -17.66 -19.64
C SER A 63 -4.00 -18.25 -18.39
N PHE A 64 -3.42 -18.02 -17.21
CA PHE A 64 -4.01 -18.46 -15.95
C PHE A 64 -5.23 -17.60 -15.58
N PRO A 65 -6.34 -18.23 -15.14
CA PRO A 65 -7.53 -17.48 -14.73
C PRO A 65 -7.23 -16.69 -13.46
N THR A 66 -7.55 -15.40 -13.48
CA THR A 66 -7.56 -14.54 -12.29
C THR A 66 -8.99 -14.35 -11.78
N GLY A 67 -9.13 -14.13 -10.47
CA GLY A 67 -10.42 -13.80 -9.86
C GLY A 67 -10.93 -12.41 -10.23
N VAL A 68 -12.09 -12.05 -9.68
CA VAL A 68 -12.64 -10.69 -9.72
C VAL A 68 -12.46 -10.08 -8.34
N ASP A 69 -11.96 -8.84 -8.28
CA ASP A 69 -11.94 -8.04 -7.06
C ASP A 69 -13.33 -7.47 -6.79
N PRO A 70 -14.01 -7.88 -5.71
CA PRO A 70 -15.38 -7.48 -5.43
C PRO A 70 -15.51 -6.14 -4.70
N ILE A 71 -14.42 -5.54 -4.21
CA ILE A 71 -14.46 -4.37 -3.31
C ILE A 71 -13.88 -3.10 -3.92
N ALA A 72 -13.07 -3.20 -4.99
CA ALA A 72 -12.44 -2.02 -5.57
C ALA A 72 -13.42 -0.93 -6.02
N SER A 73 -14.53 -1.30 -6.68
CA SER A 73 -15.53 -0.32 -7.12
C SER A 73 -16.25 0.34 -5.94
N GLU A 74 -16.52 -0.40 -4.86
CA GLU A 74 -17.13 0.14 -3.65
C GLU A 74 -16.20 1.16 -2.98
N LEU A 75 -14.93 0.79 -2.79
CA LEU A 75 -13.90 1.66 -2.21
C LEU A 75 -13.70 2.92 -3.05
N GLN A 76 -13.55 2.78 -4.37
CA GLN A 76 -13.38 3.91 -5.28
C GLN A 76 -14.57 4.87 -5.23
N SER A 77 -15.81 4.33 -5.19
CA SER A 77 -17.01 5.16 -5.10
C SER A 77 -17.15 5.89 -3.76
N THR A 78 -16.55 5.35 -2.70
CA THR A 78 -16.66 5.88 -1.32
C THR A 78 -15.57 6.90 -1.02
N TYR A 79 -14.34 6.63 -1.45
CA TYR A 79 -13.14 7.37 -1.04
C TYR A 79 -12.39 8.04 -2.20
N GLY A 80 -12.81 7.80 -3.45
CA GLY A 80 -12.06 8.24 -4.63
C GLY A 80 -10.99 7.25 -5.04
N ASP A 81 -10.14 7.67 -5.97
CA ASP A 81 -9.03 6.88 -6.48
C ASP A 81 -7.87 6.82 -5.46
N GLY A 82 -7.12 5.71 -5.43
CA GLY A 82 -5.97 5.50 -4.55
C GLY A 82 -6.24 4.55 -3.38
N ILE A 83 -5.16 4.05 -2.78
CA ILE A 83 -5.19 3.11 -1.65
C ILE A 83 -4.64 3.81 -0.42
N TYR A 84 -5.48 3.95 0.61
CA TYR A 84 -5.09 4.49 1.90
C TYR A 84 -4.59 3.34 2.81
N GLN A 85 -3.34 2.91 2.58
CA GLN A 85 -2.68 1.84 3.33
C GLN A 85 -1.21 2.16 3.51
N MET A 86 -0.65 1.85 4.69
CA MET A 86 0.78 1.96 4.92
C MET A 86 1.54 0.96 4.04
N HIS A 87 2.60 1.43 3.38
CA HIS A 87 3.59 0.51 2.85
C HIS A 87 4.37 -0.17 3.99
N TRP A 88 4.96 -1.33 3.73
CA TRP A 88 5.53 -2.17 4.78
C TRP A 88 6.99 -1.81 5.14
N LEU A 89 7.71 -1.10 4.28
CA LEU A 89 9.13 -0.77 4.46
C LEU A 89 9.46 0.65 4.01
N MET A 90 10.27 1.37 4.79
CA MET A 90 10.81 2.67 4.43
C MET A 90 12.28 2.75 4.81
N ASP A 91 13.09 3.34 3.93
CA ASP A 91 14.46 3.74 4.21
C ASP A 91 14.48 5.21 4.69
N VAL A 92 14.42 5.40 6.01
CA VAL A 92 14.19 6.71 6.65
C VAL A 92 15.29 7.74 6.34
N ASP A 93 16.54 7.29 6.25
CA ASP A 93 17.71 8.17 6.06
C ASP A 93 18.28 8.08 4.64
N ASN A 94 17.56 7.45 3.71
CA ASN A 94 18.01 7.17 2.33
C ASN A 94 19.39 6.50 2.30
N TRP A 95 19.63 5.53 3.19
CA TRP A 95 20.89 4.81 3.27
C TRP A 95 21.22 4.06 1.98
N TYR A 96 20.21 3.54 1.29
CA TYR A 96 20.36 2.83 0.02
C TYR A 96 20.44 3.76 -1.21
N GLY A 97 20.09 5.05 -1.09
CA GLY A 97 20.23 6.04 -2.16
C GLY A 97 19.21 5.93 -3.30
N PHE A 98 18.01 5.41 -3.03
CA PHE A 98 16.91 5.30 -4.01
C PHE A 98 15.92 6.46 -3.97
N GLY A 99 15.94 7.27 -2.90
CA GLY A 99 15.11 8.47 -2.72
C GLY A 99 15.79 9.76 -3.15
#